data_AF-A0A920VKK7-F1
#
_entry.id   AF-A0A920VKK7-F1
#
_cell.length_a   1.000
_cell.length_b   1.000
_cell.length_c   1.000
_cell.angle_alpha   90.00
_cell.angle_beta   90.00
_cell.angle_gamma   90.00
#
_symmetry.space_group_name_H-M   'P 1'
#
loop_
_entity.id
_entity.type
_entity.pdbx_description
1 polymer ?
#
loop_
_entity_poly.entity_id
_entity_poly.type
_entity_poly.pdbx_seq_one_letter_code
_entity_poly.pdbx_strand_id
1 'polypeptide(L)'
;MHITSSLIIDRLHEPEELESLYRQNPNAFRKSVDEAIRALPDSIVLDVWKARLQYNQAALGAKHGIKLWYALGICLAVGALVRLPAIRLGEWWYYPRFAPLWIILGLAGYFLVRRPNRALLITGVIL
;
A
#
# COMPACT_ATOMS: atom_id res chain seq x y z
N MET A 1 26.42 -5.74 -14.00
CA MET A 1 27.00 -6.54 -12.89
C MET A 1 25.96 -7.59 -12.52
N HIS A 2 26.26 -8.89 -12.65
CA HIS A 2 25.32 -9.95 -12.32
C HIS A 2 25.39 -10.23 -10.82
N ILE A 3 24.28 -10.10 -10.10
CA ILE A 3 24.18 -10.49 -8.69
C ILE A 3 23.94 -12.00 -8.65
N THR A 4 24.94 -12.75 -8.21
CA THR A 4 24.90 -14.22 -8.11
C THR A 4 24.84 -14.64 -6.65
N SER A 5 24.27 -15.80 -6.35
CA SER A 5 24.21 -16.38 -4.99
C SER A 5 25.59 -16.53 -4.35
N SER A 6 26.62 -16.87 -5.12
CA SER A 6 28.01 -16.95 -4.63
C SER A 6 28.56 -15.61 -4.13
N LEU A 7 28.23 -14.50 -4.82
CA LEU A 7 28.64 -13.15 -4.41
C LEU A 7 27.97 -12.73 -3.10
N ILE A 8 26.72 -13.12 -2.89
CA ILE A 8 25.98 -12.86 -1.64
C ILE A 8 26.57 -13.64 -0.47
N ILE A 9 26.99 -14.88 -0.71
CA ILE A 9 27.62 -15.73 0.31
C ILE A 9 29.02 -15.20 0.67
N ASP A 10 29.80 -14.76 -0.32
CA ASP A 10 31.13 -14.15 -0.13
C ASP A 10 31.05 -12.85 0.70
N ARG A 11 30.05 -12.01 0.41
CA ARG A 11 29.83 -10.71 1.08
C ARG A 11 28.88 -10.77 2.27
N LEU A 12 28.66 -11.96 2.83
CA LEU A 12 27.66 -12.17 3.88
C LEU A 12 28.00 -11.43 5.19
N HIS A 13 29.28 -11.13 5.41
CA HIS A 13 29.76 -10.39 6.57
C HIS A 13 29.89 -8.86 6.33
N GLU A 14 29.56 -8.40 5.11
CA GLU A 14 29.69 -7.01 4.69
C GLU A 14 28.31 -6.38 4.45
N PRO A 15 27.63 -5.88 5.50
CA PRO A 15 26.26 -5.40 5.41
C PRO A 15 26.10 -4.20 4.45
N GLU A 16 27.13 -3.36 4.32
CA GLU A 16 27.13 -2.21 3.41
C GLU A 16 27.12 -2.63 1.93
N GLU A 17 27.90 -3.65 1.56
CA GLU A 17 27.91 -4.17 0.20
C GLU A 17 26.60 -4.87 -0.16
N LEU A 18 26.04 -5.67 0.76
CA LEU A 18 24.72 -6.28 0.61
C LEU A 18 23.63 -5.23 0.36
N GLU A 19 23.64 -4.12 1.11
CA GLU A 19 22.67 -3.05 0.91
C GLU A 19 22.89 -2.30 -0.42
N SER A 20 24.14 -2.09 -0.84
CA SER A 20 24.46 -1.54 -2.15
C SER A 20 23.92 -2.42 -3.28
N LEU A 21 24.15 -3.73 -3.22
CA LEU A 21 23.65 -4.70 -4.20
C LEU A 21 22.11 -4.72 -4.25
N TYR A 22 21.46 -4.66 -3.09
CA TYR A 22 20.01 -4.55 -3.01
C TYR A 22 19.48 -3.26 -3.66
N ARG A 23 20.11 -2.10 -3.38
CA ARG A 23 19.68 -0.80 -3.95
C ARG A 23 19.88 -0.72 -5.45
N GLN A 24 20.96 -1.34 -5.97
CA GLN A 24 21.23 -1.38 -7.39
C GLN A 24 20.18 -2.18 -8.16
N ASN A 25 19.82 -3.38 -7.67
CA ASN A 25 18.81 -4.20 -8.34
C ASN A 25 18.04 -5.11 -7.35
N PRO A 26 16.91 -4.63 -6.80
CA PRO A 26 16.14 -5.35 -5.79
C PRO A 26 15.61 -6.70 -6.29
N ASN A 27 15.27 -6.79 -7.57
CA ASN A 27 14.67 -8.00 -8.17
C ASN A 27 15.72 -9.11 -8.35
N ALA A 28 16.90 -8.75 -8.88
CA ALA A 28 17.99 -9.71 -9.05
C ALA A 28 18.57 -10.15 -7.70
N PHE A 29 18.70 -9.21 -6.75
CA PHE A 29 19.13 -9.48 -5.39
C PHE A 29 18.21 -10.48 -4.68
N ARG A 30 16.89 -10.30 -4.80
CA ARG A 30 15.94 -11.23 -4.18
C ARG A 30 16.11 -12.67 -4.67
N LYS A 31 16.25 -12.87 -5.98
CA LYS A 31 16.42 -14.23 -6.55
C LYS A 31 17.71 -14.89 -6.05
N SER A 32 18.79 -14.13 -6.01
CA SER A 32 20.10 -14.60 -5.57
C SER A 32 20.15 -14.85 -4.06
N VAL A 33 19.43 -14.07 -3.23
CA VAL A 33 19.24 -14.37 -1.79
C VAL A 33 18.46 -15.67 -1.58
N ASP A 34 17.36 -15.89 -2.32
CA ASP A 34 16.58 -17.14 -2.23
C ASP A 34 17.40 -18.38 -2.67
N GLU A 35 18.35 -18.20 -3.60
CA GLU A 35 19.31 -19.24 -3.97
C GLU A 35 20.41 -19.43 -2.90
N ALA A 36 20.94 -18.33 -2.35
CA ALA A 36 21.95 -18.36 -1.29
C ALA A 36 21.44 -19.05 -0.02
N ILE A 37 20.18 -18.81 0.37
CA ILE A 37 19.54 -19.49 1.51
C ILE A 37 19.45 -21.00 1.31
N ARG A 38 19.19 -21.44 0.07
CA ARG A 38 19.13 -22.88 -0.25
C ARG A 38 20.51 -23.54 -0.21
N ALA A 39 21.56 -22.80 -0.56
CA ALA A 39 22.93 -23.27 -0.49
C ALA A 39 23.51 -23.23 0.93
N LEU A 40 23.15 -22.22 1.72
CA LEU A 40 23.65 -21.98 3.07
C LEU A 40 22.51 -21.59 4.02
N PRO A 41 21.73 -22.56 4.53
CA PRO A 41 20.58 -22.28 5.40
C PRO A 41 20.97 -21.79 6.80
N ASP A 42 22.22 -21.95 7.22
CA ASP A 42 22.67 -21.71 8.60
C ASP A 42 23.28 -20.31 8.80
N SER A 43 22.66 -19.28 8.22
CA SER A 43 23.13 -17.89 8.36
C SER A 43 22.02 -16.93 8.78
N ILE A 44 22.22 -16.33 9.96
CA ILE A 44 21.33 -15.31 10.51
C ILE A 44 21.17 -14.10 9.60
N VAL A 45 22.19 -13.75 8.81
CA VAL A 45 22.16 -12.61 7.89
C VAL A 45 21.18 -12.87 6.75
N LEU A 46 21.18 -14.09 6.20
CA LEU A 46 20.25 -14.49 5.14
C LEU A 46 18.80 -14.54 5.65
N ASP A 47 18.58 -15.01 6.88
CA ASP A 47 17.26 -15.02 7.51
C ASP A 47 16.70 -13.60 7.74
N VAL A 48 17.54 -12.68 8.19
CA VAL A 48 17.17 -11.26 8.33
C VAL A 48 16.77 -10.66 6.98
N TRP A 49 17.53 -10.95 5.92
CA TRP A 49 17.20 -10.49 4.57
C TRP A 49 15.92 -11.12 4.02
N LYS A 50 15.70 -12.41 4.26
CA LYS A 50 14.45 -13.09 3.90
C LYS A 50 13.24 -12.41 4.55
N ALA A 51 13.32 -12.13 5.86
CA ALA A 51 12.28 -11.43 6.58
C ALA A 51 12.04 -10.01 6.03
N ARG A 52 13.11 -9.24 5.78
CA ARG A 52 13.04 -7.89 5.20
C ARG A 52 12.38 -7.89 3.82
N LEU A 53 12.76 -8.82 2.95
CA LEU A 53 12.25 -8.93 1.58
C LEU A 53 10.80 -9.44 1.53
N GLN A 54 10.42 -10.36 2.42
CA GLN A 54 9.04 -10.84 2.52
C GLN A 54 8.10 -9.77 3.10
N TYR A 55 8.53 -9.01 4.10
CA TYR A 55 7.74 -7.91 4.67
C TYR A 55 7.47 -6.80 3.64
N ASN A 56 8.48 -6.46 2.82
CA ASN A 56 8.33 -5.45 1.78
C ASN A 56 7.35 -5.90 0.67
N GLN A 57 7.28 -7.20 0.36
CA GLN A 57 6.31 -7.73 -0.59
C GLN A 57 4.86 -7.58 -0.13
N ALA A 58 4.58 -7.84 1.15
CA ALA A 58 3.25 -7.64 1.72
C ALA A 58 2.85 -6.14 1.69
N ALA A 59 3.83 -5.23 1.81
CA ALA A 59 3.60 -3.80 1.75
C ALA A 59 3.39 -3.26 0.32
N LEU A 60 4.15 -3.76 -0.67
CA LEU A 60 4.15 -3.27 -2.05
C LEU A 60 3.11 -3.95 -2.96
N GLY A 61 2.91 -5.27 -2.84
CA GLY A 61 2.14 -6.05 -3.82
C GLY A 61 0.62 -6.02 -3.62
N ALA A 62 0.12 -6.06 -2.39
CA ALA A 62 -1.31 -6.21 -2.14
C ALA A 62 -2.05 -4.88 -1.92
N LYS A 63 -1.33 -3.83 -1.51
CA LYS A 63 -1.96 -2.64 -0.96
C LYS A 63 -2.08 -1.47 -1.92
N HIS A 64 -1.35 -1.37 -3.03
CA HIS A 64 -1.40 -0.17 -3.87
C HIS A 64 -2.51 -0.21 -4.94
N GLY A 65 -2.64 -1.31 -5.68
CA GLY A 65 -3.64 -1.41 -6.77
C GLY A 65 -5.09 -1.39 -6.29
N ILE A 66 -5.38 -2.15 -5.23
CA ILE A 66 -6.73 -2.22 -4.64
C ILE A 66 -7.16 -0.86 -4.05
N LYS A 67 -6.23 -0.08 -3.48
CA LYS A 67 -6.52 1.26 -2.92
C LYS A 67 -6.97 2.27 -3.98
N LEU A 68 -6.41 2.21 -5.18
CA LEU A 68 -6.79 3.09 -6.29
C LEU A 68 -8.20 2.77 -6.80
N TRP A 69 -8.54 1.48 -6.93
CA TRP A 69 -9.88 1.06 -7.35
C TRP A 69 -10.96 1.47 -6.34
N TYR A 70 -10.70 1.37 -5.03
CA TYR A 70 -11.63 1.87 -4.02
C TYR A 70 -11.83 3.38 -4.10
N ALA A 71 -10.75 4.16 -4.25
CA ALA A 71 -10.86 5.61 -4.41
C ALA A 71 -11.65 5.99 -5.68
N LEU A 72 -11.42 5.29 -6.79
CA LEU A 72 -12.13 5.49 -8.04
C LEU A 72 -13.61 5.13 -7.91
N GLY A 73 -13.93 4.00 -7.26
CA GLY A 73 -15.30 3.58 -7.00
C GLY A 73 -16.06 4.55 -6.11
N ILE A 74 -15.45 5.04 -5.03
CA ILE A 74 -16.06 6.05 -4.14
C ILE A 74 -16.30 7.36 -4.90
N CYS A 75 -15.33 7.82 -5.70
CA CYS A 75 -15.48 9.05 -6.47
C CYS A 75 -16.59 8.94 -7.50
N LEU A 76 -16.68 7.81 -8.21
CA LEU A 76 -17.75 7.54 -9.18
C LEU A 76 -19.12 7.46 -8.50
N ALA A 77 -19.22 6.75 -7.38
CA ALA A 77 -20.46 6.59 -6.63
C ALA A 77 -20.95 7.93 -6.09
N VAL A 78 -20.09 8.69 -5.41
CA VAL A 78 -20.44 10.02 -4.86
C VAL A 78 -20.77 11.00 -5.99
N GLY A 79 -19.99 11.02 -7.07
CA GLY A 79 -20.28 11.87 -8.23
C GLY A 79 -21.64 11.55 -8.88
N ALA A 80 -21.98 10.28 -9.02
CA ALA A 80 -23.29 9.86 -9.50
C ALA A 80 -24.42 10.27 -8.53
N LEU A 81 -24.21 10.11 -7.23
CA LEU A 81 -25.19 10.45 -6.19
C LEU A 81 -25.42 11.95 -6.04
N VAL A 82 -24.41 12.77 -6.34
CA VAL A 82 -24.56 14.23 -6.45
C VAL A 82 -25.36 14.59 -7.70
N ARG A 83 -25.05 13.97 -8.85
CA ARG A 83 -25.57 14.42 -10.15
C ARG A 83 -26.99 13.94 -10.44
N LEU A 84 -27.35 12.71 -10.07
CA LEU A 84 -28.68 12.13 -10.31
C LEU A 84 -29.85 12.96 -9.74
N PRO A 85 -29.82 13.37 -8.46
CA PRO A 85 -30.89 14.20 -7.87
C PRO A 85 -30.86 15.65 -8.37
N ALA A 86 -29.70 16.19 -8.76
CA ALA A 86 -29.60 17.56 -9.31
C ALA A 86 -30.43 17.73 -10.60
N ILE A 87 -30.49 16.69 -11.44
CA ILE A 87 -31.26 16.70 -12.70
C ILE A 87 -32.77 16.79 -12.44
N ARG A 88 -33.27 16.23 -11.33
CA ARG A 88 -34.70 16.26 -10.96
C ARG A 88 -35.10 17.46 -10.13
N LEU A 89 -34.21 17.94 -9.25
CA LEU A 89 -34.53 18.96 -8.23
C LEU A 89 -34.07 20.37 -8.63
N GLY A 90 -33.33 20.51 -9.72
CA GLY A 90 -32.79 21.77 -10.18
C GLY A 90 -31.46 22.12 -9.51
N GLU A 91 -30.46 22.42 -10.32
CA GLU A 91 -29.07 22.61 -9.91
C GLU A 91 -28.90 23.72 -8.85
N TRP A 92 -29.58 24.85 -9.05
CA TRP A 92 -29.53 26.04 -8.20
C TRP A 92 -30.03 25.82 -6.78
N TRP A 93 -30.98 24.90 -6.59
CA TRP A 93 -31.53 24.57 -5.27
C TRP A 93 -30.74 23.45 -4.60
N TYR A 94 -30.30 22.48 -5.41
CA TYR A 94 -29.70 21.24 -4.93
C TYR A 94 -28.22 21.39 -4.53
N TYR A 95 -27.39 22.02 -5.38
CA TYR A 95 -25.95 22.11 -5.11
C TYR A 95 -25.58 22.84 -3.81
N PRO A 96 -26.17 24.00 -3.46
CA PRO A 96 -25.80 24.71 -2.24
C PRO A 96 -26.10 23.93 -0.96
N ARG A 97 -27.10 23.03 -1.00
CA ARG A 97 -27.61 22.31 0.17
C ARG A 97 -26.95 20.95 0.35
N PHE A 98 -26.74 20.22 -0.76
CA PHE A 98 -26.29 18.84 -0.70
C PHE A 98 -24.84 18.64 -1.15
N ALA A 99 -24.25 19.56 -1.94
CA ALA A 99 -22.86 19.39 -2.39
C ALA A 99 -21.85 19.36 -1.22
N PRO A 100 -21.94 20.24 -0.19
CA PRO A 100 -21.04 20.16 0.96
C PRO A 100 -21.18 18.84 1.72
N LEU A 101 -22.41 18.33 1.87
CA LEU A 101 -22.70 17.06 2.53
C LEU A 101 -22.04 15.89 1.81
N TRP A 102 -22.14 15.84 0.48
CA TRP A 102 -21.51 14.79 -0.33
C TRP A 102 -19.98 14.85 -0.31
N ILE A 103 -19.39 16.05 -0.28
CA ILE A 103 -17.93 16.23 -0.17
C ILE A 103 -17.44 15.69 1.18
N ILE A 104 -18.11 16.05 2.28
CA ILE A 104 -17.78 15.57 3.62
C ILE A 104 -17.98 14.06 3.71
N LEU A 105 -19.08 13.53 3.17
CA LEU A 105 -19.37 12.10 3.19
C LEU A 105 -18.37 11.29 2.35
N GLY A 106 -17.96 11.81 1.20
CA GLY A 106 -16.90 11.21 0.37
C GLY A 106 -15.56 11.17 1.11
N LEU A 107 -15.20 12.26 1.80
CA LEU A 107 -13.99 12.33 2.60
C LEU A 107 -14.05 11.38 3.82
N ALA A 108 -15.18 11.34 4.52
CA ALA A 108 -15.41 10.43 5.65
C ALA A 108 -15.36 8.96 5.21
N GLY A 109 -16.00 8.61 4.08
CA GLY A 109 -15.95 7.28 3.49
C GLY A 109 -14.53 6.87 3.10
N TYR A 110 -13.74 7.79 2.56
CA TYR A 110 -12.33 7.54 2.26
C TYR A 110 -11.52 7.19 3.51
N PHE A 111 -11.68 7.95 4.60
CA PHE A 111 -10.99 7.65 5.86
C PHE A 111 -11.46 6.36 6.51
N LEU A 112 -12.76 6.06 6.44
CA LEU A 112 -13.36 4.81 6.93
C LEU A 112 -12.76 3.59 6.26
N VAL A 113 -12.60 3.63 4.94
CA VAL A 113 -11.98 2.54 4.16
C VAL A 113 -10.47 2.48 4.36
N ARG A 114 -9.81 3.63 4.54
CA ARG A 114 -8.34 3.70 4.65
C ARG A 114 -7.80 3.38 6.05
N ARG A 115 -8.57 3.60 7.12
CA ARG A 115 -8.17 3.38 8.53
C ARG A 115 -9.32 2.73 9.32
N PRO A 116 -9.46 1.39 9.32
CA PRO A 116 -10.50 0.69 10.07
C PRO A 116 -10.18 0.58 11.57
N ASN A 117 -9.63 1.64 12.19
CA ASN A 117 -9.54 1.72 13.66
C ASN A 117 -10.91 2.13 14.20
N ARG A 118 -11.76 1.11 14.36
CA ARG A 118 -13.17 1.17 14.77
C ARG A 118 -13.41 2.00 16.05
N ALA A 119 -12.38 2.15 16.89
CA ALA A 119 -12.44 2.88 18.15
C ALA A 119 -12.66 4.39 17.99
N LEU A 120 -12.16 5.04 16.92
CA LEU A 120 -12.20 6.51 16.77
C LEU A 120 -13.53 7.02 16.19
N LEU A 121 -14.30 6.15 15.53
CA LEU A 121 -15.59 6.50 14.94
C LEU A 121 -16.73 6.44 15.96
N ILE A 122 -16.61 5.58 16.97
CA ILE A 122 -17.62 5.44 18.03
C ILE A 122 -17.54 6.64 18.98
N THR A 123 -16.34 7.15 19.29
CA THR A 123 -16.17 8.32 20.16
C THR A 123 -16.62 9.63 19.51
N GLY A 124 -16.52 9.78 18.19
CA GLY A 124 -16.94 10.99 17.49
C GLY A 124 -18.46 11.13 17.28
N VAL A 125 -19.23 10.04 17.45
CA VAL A 125 -20.71 10.03 17.35
C VAL A 125 -21.37 10.15 18.73
N ILE A 126 -20.60 9.96 19.81
CA ILE A 126 -21.09 9.98 21.21
C ILE A 126 -20.82 11.32 21.91
N LEU A 127 -20.04 12.24 21.32
CA LEU A 127 -19.81 13.58 21.85
C LEU A 127 -20.67 14.65 21.17
#